data_AF-A0A243ARB3-F1
#
_entry.id   AF-A0A243ARB3-F1
#
_cell.length_a   1.000
_cell.length_b   1.000
_cell.length_c   1.000
_cell.angle_alpha   90.00
_cell.angle_beta   90.00
_cell.angle_gamma   90.00
#
_symmetry.space_group_name_H-M   'P 1'
#
loop_
_entity.id
_entity.type
_entity.pdbx_description
1 polymer ?
#
loop_
_entity_poly.entity_id
_entity_poly.type
_entity_poly.pdbx_seq_one_letter_code
_entity_poly.pdbx_strand_id
1 'polypeptide(L)'
;MKLKLFFYLSVFLLCCIPTNFISAETVQDTEEVKESSPYDMIMSNGDVVKKSIYTNSVTKEEYDSAIFENKGNGKGIFMKGTLDLQTIDNFGFLKSKDTPNEVIFGNDNRYIVQNTSEFPYRTISYLRLTDARGSFSCTGTVIGENTVLTNAHCLYDRKTKNYLKSGYVIPGIKDSHYNYGTYSIVDYWLPAGYVNNASDYTQYDFAVVKVATSGGSRIGDAVGYPGIQQVTNLNGTFIKLFGYPSDKITSTGVISQWGHTGYVKADSPNLAFYEIDTYPGQSGSAMLNSLNYVVGVHNGSYDLNENDVVDSNGGVKMTKPVFQFVVSYRHK
;
A
#
# COMPACT_ATOMS: atom_id res chain seq x y z
N MET A 1 55.30 -68.05 44.27
CA MET A 1 55.29 -68.11 42.79
C MET A 1 56.04 -66.88 42.28
N LYS A 2 57.28 -67.07 41.79
CA LYS A 2 58.19 -66.01 41.33
C LYS A 2 58.05 -65.85 39.81
N LEU A 3 58.02 -64.63 39.30
CA LEU A 3 58.78 -64.28 38.10
C LEU A 3 59.03 -62.75 38.07
N LYS A 4 60.29 -62.37 38.23
CA LYS A 4 60.87 -61.07 37.89
C LYS A 4 61.52 -61.23 36.52
N LEU A 5 61.43 -60.24 35.63
CA LEU A 5 62.32 -60.13 34.49
C LEU A 5 62.72 -58.67 34.25
N PHE A 6 64.00 -58.51 33.93
CA PHE A 6 64.85 -57.31 33.88
C PHE A 6 64.86 -56.61 32.49
N PHE A 7 65.65 -55.51 32.43
CA PHE A 7 66.37 -54.87 31.28
C PHE A 7 65.65 -53.72 30.54
N TYR A 8 66.26 -52.59 30.12
CA TYR A 8 67.56 -51.93 30.36
C TYR A 8 67.48 -50.47 29.82
N LEU A 9 68.28 -49.59 30.44
CA LEU A 9 68.91 -48.33 30.00
C LEU A 9 68.84 -47.93 28.49
N SER A 10 68.55 -46.65 28.18
CA SER A 10 69.48 -45.65 27.60
C SER A 10 68.81 -44.49 26.84
N VAL A 11 69.48 -43.34 26.88
CA VAL A 11 69.14 -41.96 26.46
C VAL A 11 69.10 -41.80 24.94
N PHE A 12 68.17 -40.99 24.40
CA PHE A 12 68.40 -40.27 23.14
C PHE A 12 67.73 -38.89 23.11
N LEU A 13 68.58 -37.90 22.86
CA LEU A 13 68.33 -36.49 22.57
C LEU A 13 67.71 -36.38 21.16
N LEU A 14 66.64 -35.59 20.96
CA LEU A 14 66.23 -35.21 19.59
C LEU A 14 65.87 -33.72 19.47
N CYS A 15 66.49 -33.12 18.46
CA CYS A 15 66.57 -31.71 18.13
C CYS A 15 65.24 -31.04 17.78
N CYS A 16 65.12 -29.77 18.17
CA CYS A 16 64.21 -28.81 17.55
C CYS A 16 64.71 -28.40 16.16
N ILE A 17 63.85 -28.45 15.14
CA ILE A 17 64.01 -27.72 13.88
C ILE A 17 62.69 -26.96 13.66
N PRO A 18 62.71 -25.64 13.38
CA PRO A 18 61.49 -24.89 13.11
C PRO A 18 61.09 -25.05 11.64
N THR A 19 59.83 -25.40 11.38
CA THR A 19 59.22 -25.21 10.06
C THR A 19 58.26 -24.03 10.12
N ASN A 20 58.61 -22.99 9.37
CA ASN A 20 57.74 -21.84 9.11
C ASN A 20 56.47 -22.30 8.41
N PHE A 21 55.32 -22.14 9.05
CA PHE A 21 54.03 -22.11 8.36
C PHE A 21 53.62 -20.65 8.20
N ILE A 22 53.64 -20.20 6.94
CA ILE A 22 53.01 -18.97 6.49
C ILE A 22 51.50 -19.18 6.59
N SER A 23 50.85 -18.48 7.51
CA SER A 23 49.38 -18.37 7.53
C SER A 23 48.97 -17.45 6.40
N ALA A 24 48.33 -18.00 5.37
CA ALA A 24 47.54 -17.20 4.45
C ALA A 24 46.26 -16.80 5.20
N GLU A 25 46.19 -15.54 5.63
CA GLU A 25 44.92 -14.93 6.02
C GLU A 25 44.02 -14.91 4.78
N THR A 26 43.10 -15.87 4.70
CA THR A 26 41.89 -15.69 3.91
C THR A 26 41.11 -14.53 4.53
N VAL A 27 41.23 -13.36 3.91
CA VAL A 27 40.26 -12.27 4.06
C VAL A 27 38.93 -12.85 3.56
N GLN A 28 38.15 -13.38 4.49
CA GLN A 28 36.76 -13.69 4.26
C GLN A 28 36.06 -12.34 4.20
N ASP A 29 35.99 -11.77 3.00
CA ASP A 29 35.15 -10.63 2.70
C ASP A 29 33.71 -11.13 2.88
N THR A 30 33.23 -11.06 4.12
CA THR A 30 31.83 -11.26 4.41
C THR A 30 31.12 -10.07 3.79
N GLU A 31 30.60 -10.25 2.57
CA GLU A 31 29.50 -9.43 2.09
C GLU A 31 28.47 -9.41 3.23
N GLU A 32 28.39 -8.27 3.90
CA GLU A 32 27.38 -7.99 4.90
C GLU A 32 26.04 -8.12 4.18
N VAL A 33 25.39 -9.28 4.30
CA VAL A 33 24.04 -9.50 3.75
C VAL A 33 23.15 -8.49 4.45
N LYS A 34 22.98 -7.30 3.85
CA LYS A 34 22.04 -6.29 4.33
C LYS A 34 20.67 -6.93 4.32
N GLU A 35 20.24 -7.31 5.50
CA GLU A 35 18.99 -8.01 5.76
C GLU A 35 17.84 -7.31 5.02
N SER A 36 17.11 -8.06 4.20
CA SER A 36 16.01 -7.52 3.41
C SER A 36 14.93 -6.99 4.35
N SER A 37 14.57 -5.72 4.21
CA SER A 37 13.51 -5.11 5.02
C SER A 37 12.15 -5.40 4.38
N PRO A 38 11.08 -5.67 5.16
CA PRO A 38 9.74 -5.82 4.61
C PRO A 38 9.19 -4.51 4.00
N TYR A 39 9.84 -3.39 4.25
CA TYR A 39 9.55 -2.10 3.61
C TYR A 39 10.47 -1.80 2.40
N ASP A 40 11.30 -2.74 1.95
CA ASP A 40 11.96 -2.59 0.65
C ASP A 40 10.88 -2.41 -0.43
N MET A 41 11.08 -1.46 -1.36
CA MET A 41 10.11 -1.12 -2.38
C MET A 41 10.34 -1.97 -3.62
N ILE A 42 9.31 -2.71 -4.04
CA ILE A 42 9.29 -3.41 -5.32
C ILE A 42 8.61 -2.49 -6.34
N MET A 43 9.30 -2.19 -7.43
CA MET A 43 8.84 -1.34 -8.53
C MET A 43 8.09 -2.12 -9.60
N SER A 44 7.38 -1.44 -10.51
CA SER A 44 6.60 -2.14 -11.56
C SER A 44 7.44 -2.92 -12.56
N ASN A 45 8.72 -2.56 -12.71
CA ASN A 45 9.70 -3.28 -13.52
C ASN A 45 10.39 -4.44 -12.77
N GLY A 46 10.07 -4.66 -11.49
CA GLY A 46 10.67 -5.67 -10.62
C GLY A 46 11.90 -5.21 -9.85
N ASP A 47 12.38 -3.98 -10.06
CA ASP A 47 13.51 -3.44 -9.30
C ASP A 47 13.17 -3.28 -7.81
N VAL A 48 14.19 -3.43 -6.96
CA VAL A 48 14.04 -3.31 -5.51
C VAL A 48 14.85 -2.14 -4.97
N VAL A 49 14.17 -1.15 -4.40
CA VAL A 49 14.82 -0.05 -3.67
C VAL A 49 14.83 -0.35 -2.18
N LYS A 50 16.02 -0.43 -1.59
CA LYS A 50 16.18 -0.73 -0.15
C LYS A 50 15.64 0.38 0.73
N LYS A 51 15.01 0.02 1.85
CA LYS A 51 14.52 0.97 2.86
C LYS A 51 15.56 2.01 3.26
N SER A 52 16.79 1.58 3.51
CA SER A 52 17.89 2.47 3.90
C SER A 52 18.22 3.53 2.84
N ILE A 53 17.94 3.28 1.57
CA ILE A 53 18.24 4.22 0.48
C ILE A 53 17.22 5.35 0.48
N TYR A 54 15.93 5.03 0.41
CA TYR A 54 14.91 6.07 0.28
C TYR A 54 14.71 6.83 1.60
N THR A 55 14.87 6.20 2.75
CA THR A 55 14.75 6.90 4.05
C THR A 55 15.85 7.93 4.28
N ASN A 56 17.06 7.68 3.78
CA ASN A 56 18.17 8.65 3.83
C ASN A 56 18.05 9.74 2.78
N SER A 57 17.23 9.52 1.74
CA SER A 57 17.07 10.45 0.63
C SER A 57 15.96 11.50 0.85
N VAL A 58 15.07 11.28 1.83
CA VAL A 58 14.01 12.24 2.15
C VAL A 58 14.60 13.38 2.98
N THR A 59 14.57 14.59 2.41
CA THR A 59 14.95 15.80 3.15
C THR A 59 13.95 16.09 4.26
N LYS A 60 14.39 16.79 5.31
CA LYS A 60 13.49 17.24 6.37
C LYS A 60 12.34 18.11 5.81
N GLU A 61 12.63 18.91 4.78
CA GLU A 61 11.64 19.75 4.11
C GLU A 61 10.56 18.94 3.38
N GLU A 62 10.93 17.87 2.65
CA GLU A 62 9.97 16.94 2.03
C GLU A 62 9.15 16.17 3.07
N TYR A 63 9.78 15.82 4.20
CA TYR A 63 9.10 15.18 5.32
C TYR A 63 8.05 16.11 5.95
N ASP A 64 8.44 17.36 6.24
CA ASP A 64 7.57 18.36 6.86
C ASP A 64 6.47 18.83 5.88
N SER A 65 6.78 18.93 4.57
CA SER A 65 5.81 19.30 3.53
C SER A 65 4.69 18.26 3.39
N ALA A 66 4.96 17.00 3.71
CA ALA A 66 3.99 15.92 3.57
C ALA A 66 2.78 16.07 4.51
N ILE A 67 2.95 16.80 5.62
CA ILE A 67 1.92 17.09 6.61
C ILE A 67 0.94 18.15 6.07
N PHE A 68 1.37 18.99 5.13
CA PHE A 68 0.53 20.03 4.55
C PHE A 68 -0.33 19.50 3.40
N GLU A 69 -1.59 19.93 3.38
CA GLU A 69 -2.49 19.73 2.27
C GLU A 69 -2.16 20.69 1.11
N ASN A 70 -2.44 20.26 -0.11
CA ASN A 70 -2.53 21.12 -1.28
C ASN A 70 -3.94 21.00 -1.83
N LYS A 71 -4.64 22.12 -2.03
CA LYS A 71 -6.01 22.09 -2.54
C LYS A 71 -6.08 21.89 -4.05
N GLY A 72 -4.98 22.00 -4.78
CA GLY A 72 -4.99 22.06 -6.25
C GLY A 72 -5.77 23.28 -6.75
N ASN A 73 -5.92 23.37 -8.06
CA ASN A 73 -6.63 24.47 -8.70
C ASN A 73 -8.14 24.20 -8.86
N GLY A 74 -8.59 22.96 -8.67
CA GLY A 74 -10.00 22.54 -8.81
C GLY A 74 -10.55 22.67 -10.23
N LYS A 75 -9.70 22.99 -11.21
CA LYS A 75 -10.09 23.15 -12.61
C LYS A 75 -10.13 21.78 -13.26
N GLY A 76 -11.31 21.41 -13.74
CA GLY A 76 -11.46 20.23 -14.57
C GLY A 76 -10.59 20.32 -15.83
N ILE A 77 -10.07 19.19 -16.26
CA ILE A 77 -9.54 19.05 -17.62
C ILE A 77 -10.78 18.86 -18.48
N PHE A 78 -11.13 19.84 -19.33
CA PHE A 78 -12.34 19.81 -20.14
C PHE A 78 -12.35 18.59 -21.09
N MET A 79 -12.78 17.44 -20.58
CA MET A 79 -13.11 16.23 -21.34
C MET A 79 -14.62 16.09 -21.28
N LYS A 80 -15.28 16.35 -22.42
CA LYS A 80 -16.72 16.07 -22.57
C LYS A 80 -16.90 14.55 -22.66
N GLY A 81 -17.58 13.95 -21.69
CA GLY A 81 -18.00 12.55 -21.78
C GLY A 81 -18.48 11.98 -20.46
N THR A 82 -19.31 10.95 -20.57
CA THR A 82 -19.64 10.01 -19.49
C THR A 82 -18.82 8.76 -19.73
N LEU A 83 -18.26 8.15 -18.69
CA LEU A 83 -17.68 6.80 -18.80
C LEU A 83 -18.81 5.85 -19.19
N ASP A 84 -18.77 5.36 -20.44
CA ASP A 84 -19.76 4.41 -20.93
C ASP A 84 -19.59 3.06 -20.19
N LEU A 85 -20.66 2.64 -19.52
CA LEU A 85 -20.70 1.39 -18.79
C LEU A 85 -20.72 0.19 -19.74
N GLN A 86 -21.19 0.32 -20.98
CA GLN A 86 -21.07 -0.75 -21.98
C GLN A 86 -19.61 -0.97 -22.40
N THR A 87 -18.81 0.10 -22.50
CA THR A 87 -17.37 -0.10 -22.56
C THR A 87 -16.89 -0.89 -21.34
N ILE A 88 -17.34 -0.61 -20.11
CA ILE A 88 -16.96 -1.37 -18.89
C ILE A 88 -17.42 -2.85 -18.95
N ASP A 89 -18.64 -3.14 -19.41
CA ASP A 89 -19.21 -4.48 -19.54
C ASP A 89 -18.47 -5.34 -20.57
N ASN A 90 -17.99 -4.73 -21.67
CA ASN A 90 -17.13 -5.39 -22.66
C ASN A 90 -15.76 -5.82 -22.10
N PHE A 91 -15.35 -5.33 -20.91
CA PHE A 91 -14.12 -5.75 -20.23
C PHE A 91 -14.37 -6.75 -19.08
N GLY A 92 -15.59 -7.29 -18.99
CA GLY A 92 -16.02 -8.24 -17.96
C GLY A 92 -16.41 -7.53 -16.66
N PHE A 93 -17.55 -7.92 -16.09
CA PHE A 93 -17.93 -7.51 -14.74
C PHE A 93 -16.75 -7.69 -13.77
N LEU A 94 -16.53 -6.66 -12.94
CA LEU A 94 -15.49 -6.60 -11.91
C LEU A 94 -15.46 -7.93 -11.17
N LYS A 95 -14.49 -8.80 -11.49
CA LYS A 95 -14.25 -9.97 -10.66
C LYS A 95 -13.75 -9.42 -9.33
N SER A 96 -14.50 -9.64 -8.25
CA SER A 96 -13.95 -9.47 -6.92
C SER A 96 -12.68 -10.31 -6.88
N LYS A 97 -11.56 -9.67 -6.61
CA LYS A 97 -10.36 -10.40 -6.22
C LYS A 97 -10.73 -11.17 -4.95
N ASP A 98 -10.19 -12.37 -4.76
CA ASP A 98 -10.26 -13.06 -3.46
C ASP A 98 -9.44 -12.23 -2.45
N THR A 99 -10.02 -11.15 -1.93
CA THR A 99 -9.50 -10.24 -0.91
C THR A 99 -10.24 -10.50 0.41
N PRO A 100 -9.74 -9.97 1.56
CA PRO A 100 -10.54 -10.01 2.78
C PRO A 100 -11.88 -9.33 2.51
N ASN A 101 -12.98 -10.07 2.62
CA ASN A 101 -14.32 -9.62 2.21
C ASN A 101 -14.66 -8.28 2.87
N GLU A 102 -14.77 -7.14 2.17
CA GLU A 102 -15.30 -5.94 2.83
C GLU A 102 -16.76 -6.14 3.27
N VAL A 103 -17.09 -5.75 4.51
CA VAL A 103 -18.39 -6.08 5.13
C VAL A 103 -19.23 -4.84 5.47
N ILE A 104 -20.54 -5.01 5.38
CA ILE A 104 -21.57 -4.07 5.86
C ILE A 104 -22.08 -4.57 7.21
N PHE A 105 -22.12 -3.70 8.22
CA PHE A 105 -22.52 -4.03 9.58
C PHE A 105 -23.98 -3.62 9.84
N GLY A 106 -24.86 -4.61 9.89
CA GLY A 106 -26.29 -4.37 10.09
C GLY A 106 -26.90 -3.63 8.90
N ASN A 107 -27.39 -2.41 9.14
CA ASN A 107 -27.91 -1.57 8.06
C ASN A 107 -26.76 -0.90 7.31
N ASP A 108 -26.86 -0.84 5.98
CA ASP A 108 -25.91 -0.10 5.16
C ASP A 108 -26.07 1.41 5.35
N ASN A 109 -25.11 2.04 6.03
CA ASN A 109 -25.11 3.48 6.34
C ASN A 109 -24.24 4.29 5.37
N ARG A 110 -23.79 3.69 4.26
CA ARG A 110 -23.05 4.43 3.22
C ARG A 110 -23.95 5.43 2.54
N TYR A 111 -23.42 6.64 2.33
CA TYR A 111 -24.08 7.71 1.60
C TYR A 111 -23.27 8.12 0.38
N ILE A 112 -23.98 8.53 -0.67
CA ILE A 112 -23.37 9.07 -1.88
C ILE A 112 -22.80 10.48 -1.60
N VAL A 113 -21.61 10.76 -2.11
CA VAL A 113 -21.01 12.09 -2.04
C VAL A 113 -21.69 12.99 -3.07
N GLN A 114 -22.33 14.06 -2.60
CA GLN A 114 -23.13 14.95 -3.44
C GLN A 114 -22.27 15.86 -4.33
N ASN A 115 -21.12 16.31 -3.82
CA ASN A 115 -20.23 17.22 -4.54
C ASN A 115 -18.78 16.71 -4.54
N THR A 116 -18.40 15.95 -5.57
CA THR A 116 -17.02 15.46 -5.71
C THR A 116 -16.04 16.51 -6.22
N SER A 117 -16.46 17.77 -6.42
CA SER A 117 -15.54 18.88 -6.68
C SER A 117 -14.99 19.51 -5.41
N GLU A 118 -15.62 19.26 -4.26
CA GLU A 118 -15.14 19.72 -2.96
C GLU A 118 -13.94 18.91 -2.46
N PHE A 119 -13.14 19.54 -1.61
CA PHE A 119 -12.05 18.87 -0.92
C PHE A 119 -12.60 18.20 0.35
N PRO A 120 -12.18 16.96 0.69
CA PRO A 120 -11.18 16.14 0.02
C PRO A 120 -11.74 15.24 -1.10
N TYR A 121 -13.05 15.23 -1.34
CA TYR A 121 -13.71 14.27 -2.25
C TYR A 121 -13.10 14.23 -3.66
N ARG A 122 -12.66 15.37 -4.20
CA ARG A 122 -12.00 15.41 -5.50
C ARG A 122 -10.67 14.65 -5.57
N THR A 123 -9.98 14.45 -4.45
CA THR A 123 -8.71 13.70 -4.39
C THR A 123 -8.93 12.19 -4.33
N ILE A 124 -10.16 11.74 -4.04
CA ILE A 124 -10.53 10.33 -3.95
C ILE A 124 -10.84 9.82 -5.36
N SER A 125 -10.12 8.79 -5.76
CA SER A 125 -10.01 8.35 -7.16
C SER A 125 -10.51 6.93 -7.35
N TYR A 126 -11.23 6.74 -8.45
CA TYR A 126 -11.58 5.42 -8.94
C TYR A 126 -10.37 4.87 -9.71
N LEU A 127 -9.91 3.69 -9.33
CA LEU A 127 -8.85 2.99 -10.03
C LEU A 127 -9.49 1.93 -10.90
N ARG A 128 -9.27 2.02 -12.21
CA ARG A 128 -9.65 0.99 -13.18
C ARG A 128 -8.42 0.20 -13.55
N LEU A 129 -8.40 -1.08 -13.22
CA LEU A 129 -7.21 -1.91 -13.24
C LEU A 129 -7.43 -3.18 -14.07
N THR A 130 -6.36 -3.67 -14.70
CA THR A 130 -6.38 -4.90 -15.48
C THR A 130 -5.20 -5.77 -15.12
N ASP A 131 -5.45 -7.04 -14.78
CA ASP A 131 -4.42 -8.05 -14.54
C ASP A 131 -4.57 -9.27 -15.48
N ALA A 132 -3.98 -10.41 -15.13
CA ALA A 132 -4.09 -11.64 -15.91
C ALA A 132 -5.50 -12.26 -15.94
N ARG A 133 -6.40 -11.89 -15.03
CA ARG A 133 -7.74 -12.48 -14.85
C ARG A 133 -8.86 -11.63 -15.46
N GLY A 134 -8.58 -10.35 -15.71
CA GLY A 134 -9.53 -9.41 -16.30
C GLY A 134 -9.44 -8.02 -15.69
N SER A 135 -10.48 -7.23 -15.92
CA SER A 135 -10.61 -5.90 -15.33
C SER A 135 -11.27 -5.96 -13.95
N PHE A 136 -10.82 -5.09 -13.06
CA PHE A 136 -11.36 -4.89 -11.72
C PHE A 136 -11.15 -3.44 -11.30
N SER A 137 -11.61 -3.09 -10.10
CA SER A 137 -11.52 -1.72 -9.60
C SER A 137 -11.08 -1.66 -8.15
N CYS A 138 -10.41 -0.58 -7.82
CA CYS A 138 -10.06 -0.19 -6.47
C CYS A 138 -10.37 1.30 -6.25
N THR A 139 -10.09 1.77 -5.05
CA THR A 139 -10.04 3.19 -4.70
C THR A 139 -8.59 3.60 -4.47
N GLY A 140 -8.29 4.88 -4.71
CA GLY A 140 -7.03 5.48 -4.32
C GLY A 140 -7.22 6.94 -3.91
N THR A 141 -6.21 7.51 -3.28
CA THR A 141 -6.21 8.92 -2.85
C THR A 141 -4.98 9.61 -3.44
N VAL A 142 -5.19 10.71 -4.17
CA VAL A 142 -4.06 11.53 -4.68
C VAL A 142 -3.30 12.08 -3.48
N ILE A 143 -1.99 11.82 -3.40
CA ILE A 143 -1.14 12.18 -2.26
C ILE A 143 0.03 13.11 -2.62
N GLY A 144 0.22 13.38 -3.91
CA GLY A 144 1.29 14.23 -4.43
C GLY A 144 0.98 14.72 -5.84
N GLU A 145 1.98 15.29 -6.51
CA GLU A 145 1.77 15.87 -7.84
C GLU A 145 1.34 14.82 -8.87
N ASN A 146 1.97 13.65 -8.84
CA ASN A 146 1.73 12.53 -9.77
C ASN A 146 1.52 11.19 -9.06
N THR A 147 1.24 11.20 -7.76
CA THR A 147 1.22 9.99 -6.93
C THR A 147 -0.11 9.79 -6.21
N VAL A 148 -0.49 8.52 -6.06
CA VAL A 148 -1.76 8.09 -5.49
C VAL A 148 -1.52 6.92 -4.54
N LEU A 149 -2.07 7.00 -3.33
CA LEU A 149 -2.07 5.93 -2.35
C LEU A 149 -3.20 4.94 -2.64
N THR A 150 -2.92 3.65 -2.60
CA THR A 150 -3.92 2.56 -2.71
C THR A 150 -3.42 1.32 -1.95
N ASN A 151 -4.05 0.16 -2.12
CA ASN A 151 -3.57 -1.10 -1.56
C ASN A 151 -2.56 -1.81 -2.46
N ALA A 152 -1.65 -2.57 -1.85
CA ALA A 152 -0.73 -3.43 -2.59
C ALA A 152 -1.48 -4.56 -3.30
N HIS A 153 -2.57 -5.06 -2.72
CA HIS A 153 -3.42 -6.05 -3.36
C HIS A 153 -4.12 -5.52 -4.62
N CYS A 154 -4.26 -4.21 -4.81
CA CYS A 154 -4.76 -3.68 -6.08
C CYS A 154 -3.75 -3.88 -7.22
N LEU A 155 -2.47 -4.06 -6.88
CA LEU A 155 -1.35 -4.09 -7.83
C LEU A 155 -0.70 -5.48 -7.96
N TYR A 156 -0.81 -6.31 -6.92
CA TYR A 156 -0.22 -7.64 -6.89
C TYR A 156 -1.20 -8.65 -6.29
N ASP A 157 -1.42 -9.77 -6.97
CA ASP A 157 -2.21 -10.90 -6.50
C ASP A 157 -1.30 -11.97 -5.91
N ARG A 158 -1.34 -12.13 -4.58
CA ARG A 158 -0.49 -13.10 -3.87
C ARG A 158 -0.83 -14.56 -4.22
N LYS A 159 -2.10 -14.86 -4.51
CA LYS A 159 -2.57 -16.23 -4.81
C LYS A 159 -2.09 -16.71 -6.17
N THR A 160 -2.17 -15.83 -7.17
CA THR A 160 -1.81 -16.11 -8.56
C THR A 160 -0.42 -15.61 -8.93
N LYS A 161 0.23 -14.86 -8.03
CA LYS A 161 1.54 -14.21 -8.22
C LYS A 161 1.59 -13.27 -9.42
N ASN A 162 0.45 -12.69 -9.79
CA ASN A 162 0.33 -11.79 -10.93
C ASN A 162 0.39 -10.34 -10.50
N TYR A 163 1.16 -9.55 -11.24
CA TYR A 163 1.17 -8.10 -11.13
C TYR A 163 0.10 -7.47 -12.02
N LEU A 164 -0.23 -6.21 -11.71
CA LEU A 164 -1.01 -5.32 -12.56
C LEU A 164 -0.36 -5.23 -13.95
N LYS A 165 -1.18 -5.35 -15.00
CA LYS A 165 -0.74 -5.18 -16.38
C LYS A 165 -0.88 -3.73 -16.85
N SER A 166 -2.01 -3.11 -16.53
CA SER A 166 -2.30 -1.71 -16.89
C SER A 166 -3.41 -1.16 -16.01
N GLY A 167 -3.52 0.16 -15.95
CA GLY A 167 -4.63 0.79 -15.24
C GLY A 167 -4.65 2.30 -15.38
N TYR A 168 -5.75 2.87 -14.90
CA TYR A 168 -6.02 4.30 -14.90
C TYR A 168 -6.49 4.75 -13.52
N VAL A 169 -6.06 5.95 -13.13
CA VAL A 169 -6.59 6.70 -12.00
C VAL A 169 -7.53 7.78 -12.52
N ILE A 170 -8.73 7.85 -11.95
CA ILE A 170 -9.76 8.80 -12.35
C ILE A 170 -10.29 9.51 -11.09
N PRO A 171 -9.83 10.73 -10.79
CA PRO A 171 -10.17 11.42 -9.56
C PRO A 171 -11.56 12.05 -9.58
N GLY A 172 -12.26 12.00 -8.44
CA GLY A 172 -13.51 12.72 -8.19
C GLY A 172 -14.69 12.33 -9.07
N ILE A 173 -14.79 11.06 -9.51
CA ILE A 173 -15.93 10.62 -10.34
C ILE A 173 -17.25 10.79 -9.57
N LYS A 174 -18.24 11.39 -10.24
CA LYS A 174 -19.63 11.37 -9.82
C LYS A 174 -20.54 11.12 -11.02
N ASP A 175 -21.49 10.20 -10.86
CA ASP A 175 -22.49 9.82 -11.86
C ASP A 175 -21.83 9.51 -13.21
N SER A 176 -20.71 8.76 -13.17
CA SER A 176 -19.84 8.41 -14.29
C SER A 176 -19.19 9.59 -15.04
N HIS A 177 -19.22 10.81 -14.49
CA HIS A 177 -18.51 11.98 -15.01
C HIS A 177 -17.11 12.09 -14.41
N TYR A 178 -16.10 12.25 -15.26
CA TYR A 178 -14.68 12.28 -14.91
C TYR A 178 -14.07 13.67 -15.18
N ASN A 179 -14.59 14.68 -14.48
CA ASN A 179 -14.31 16.10 -14.74
C ASN A 179 -12.82 16.48 -14.67
N TYR A 180 -12.01 15.69 -13.98
CA TYR A 180 -10.58 15.93 -13.78
C TYR A 180 -9.70 15.10 -14.70
N GLY A 181 -10.29 14.36 -15.64
CA GLY A 181 -9.58 13.54 -16.61
C GLY A 181 -9.19 12.16 -16.10
N THR A 182 -8.46 11.45 -16.95
CA THR A 182 -8.02 10.06 -16.74
C THR A 182 -6.51 10.02 -16.84
N TYR A 183 -5.85 9.40 -15.87
CA TYR A 183 -4.40 9.38 -15.74
C TYR A 183 -3.89 7.93 -15.80
N SER A 184 -3.08 7.59 -16.80
CA SER A 184 -2.50 6.25 -16.94
C SER A 184 -1.49 5.97 -15.82
N ILE A 185 -1.57 4.78 -15.21
CA ILE A 185 -0.53 4.30 -14.30
C ILE A 185 0.73 3.98 -15.12
N VAL A 186 1.87 4.52 -14.70
CA VAL A 186 3.17 4.33 -15.39
C VAL A 186 4.22 3.64 -14.55
N ASP A 187 4.05 3.63 -13.22
CA ASP A 187 4.92 2.94 -12.27
C ASP A 187 4.16 2.73 -10.96
N TYR A 188 4.67 1.87 -10.09
CA TYR A 188 4.15 1.68 -8.75
C TYR A 188 5.20 1.12 -7.80
N TRP A 189 4.99 1.34 -6.50
CA TRP A 189 5.84 0.84 -5.42
C TRP A 189 4.99 0.09 -4.40
N LEU A 190 5.33 -1.18 -4.19
CA LEU A 190 4.70 -2.05 -3.20
C LEU A 190 5.74 -2.57 -2.18
N PRO A 191 5.40 -2.68 -0.89
CA PRO A 191 6.32 -3.20 0.11
C PRO A 191 6.63 -4.67 -0.14
N ALA A 192 7.90 -5.05 -0.04
CA ALA A 192 8.36 -6.42 -0.14
C ALA A 192 7.68 -7.35 0.87
N GLY A 193 7.30 -6.83 2.04
CA GLY A 193 6.54 -7.55 3.06
C GLY A 193 5.17 -8.01 2.56
N TYR A 194 4.52 -7.28 1.64
CA TYR A 194 3.26 -7.73 1.07
C TYR A 194 3.47 -8.95 0.16
N VAL A 195 4.53 -8.94 -0.65
CA VAL A 195 4.82 -10.02 -1.62
C VAL A 195 5.38 -11.26 -0.92
N ASN A 196 6.31 -11.06 0.01
CA ASN A 196 7.18 -12.12 0.51
C ASN A 196 6.76 -12.68 1.88
N ASN A 197 6.02 -11.92 2.71
CA ASN A 197 5.60 -12.40 4.02
C ASN A 197 4.38 -13.30 3.90
N ALA A 198 4.40 -14.48 4.51
CA ALA A 198 3.33 -15.47 4.41
C ALA A 198 2.11 -15.15 5.32
N SER A 199 2.34 -14.74 6.57
CA SER A 199 1.32 -14.64 7.62
C SER A 199 0.85 -13.21 7.89
N ASP A 200 1.76 -12.23 7.91
CA ASP A 200 1.42 -10.85 8.32
C ASP A 200 1.46 -9.87 7.16
N TYR A 201 1.06 -10.30 5.97
CA TYR A 201 1.11 -9.47 4.76
C TYR A 201 0.12 -8.30 4.79
N THR A 202 -0.97 -8.40 5.55
CA THR A 202 -2.04 -7.39 5.59
C THR A 202 -1.58 -6.05 6.14
N GLN A 203 -0.62 -6.04 7.07
CA GLN A 203 0.01 -4.81 7.58
C GLN A 203 0.89 -4.09 6.54
N TYR A 204 1.21 -4.77 5.44
CA TYR A 204 1.95 -4.25 4.30
C TYR A 204 1.03 -3.97 3.10
N ASP A 205 -0.28 -4.05 3.26
CA ASP A 205 -1.23 -3.89 2.17
C ASP A 205 -1.52 -2.41 1.85
N PHE A 206 -0.47 -1.72 1.44
CA PHE A 206 -0.48 -0.34 0.97
C PHE A 206 0.53 -0.21 -0.17
N ALA A 207 0.27 0.69 -1.11
CA ALA A 207 1.15 0.95 -2.23
C ALA A 207 0.99 2.38 -2.72
N VAL A 208 2.00 2.87 -3.41
CA VAL A 208 1.95 4.15 -4.13
C VAL A 208 1.99 3.85 -5.62
N VAL A 209 1.07 4.42 -6.39
CA VAL A 209 1.10 4.39 -7.85
C VAL A 209 1.51 5.76 -8.38
N LYS A 210 2.33 5.77 -9.44
CA LYS A 210 2.66 6.97 -10.21
C LYS A 210 1.86 6.99 -11.50
N VAL A 211 1.36 8.17 -11.84
CA VAL A 211 0.58 8.37 -13.06
C VAL A 211 1.26 9.35 -14.01
N ALA A 212 1.02 9.17 -15.31
CA ALA A 212 1.37 10.16 -16.33
C ALA A 212 0.47 11.39 -16.21
N THR A 213 0.89 12.52 -16.79
CA THR A 213 0.03 13.70 -16.97
C THR A 213 -1.15 13.40 -17.91
N SER A 214 -2.29 14.03 -17.66
CA SER A 214 -3.44 14.01 -18.57
C SER A 214 -3.64 15.41 -19.15
N GLY A 215 -3.74 15.54 -20.48
CA GLY A 215 -3.87 16.87 -21.12
C GLY A 215 -2.76 17.86 -20.75
N GLY A 216 -1.55 17.38 -20.46
CA GLY A 216 -0.42 18.20 -20.00
C GLY A 216 -0.48 18.64 -18.54
N SER A 217 -1.50 18.25 -17.78
CA SER A 217 -1.66 18.58 -16.36
C SER A 217 -1.33 17.39 -15.46
N ARG A 218 -0.68 17.65 -14.32
CA ARG A 218 -0.46 16.65 -13.27
C ARG A 218 -1.73 16.47 -12.45
N ILE A 219 -1.94 15.28 -11.90
CA ILE A 219 -3.16 14.95 -11.16
C ILE A 219 -3.31 15.83 -9.91
N GLY A 220 -2.24 16.01 -9.14
CA GLY A 220 -2.23 16.81 -7.92
C GLY A 220 -2.45 18.31 -8.17
N ASP A 221 -2.09 18.84 -9.35
CA ASP A 221 -2.39 20.23 -9.69
C ASP A 221 -3.90 20.43 -9.89
N ALA A 222 -4.58 19.45 -10.48
CA ALA A 222 -6.01 19.53 -10.77
C ALA A 222 -6.86 19.36 -9.49
N VAL A 223 -6.60 18.30 -8.71
CA VAL A 223 -7.46 17.93 -7.58
C VAL A 223 -6.87 18.23 -6.21
N GLY A 224 -5.58 18.51 -6.11
CA GLY A 224 -4.89 18.62 -4.84
C GLY A 224 -4.61 17.26 -4.20
N TYR A 225 -4.15 17.29 -2.97
CA TYR A 225 -3.88 16.12 -2.13
C TYR A 225 -3.96 16.49 -0.64
N PRO A 226 -4.56 15.65 0.21
CA PRO A 226 -4.56 15.83 1.65
C PRO A 226 -3.16 15.72 2.26
N GLY A 227 -2.99 16.40 3.39
CA GLY A 227 -1.85 16.16 4.27
C GLY A 227 -1.86 14.73 4.80
N ILE A 228 -0.69 14.18 5.06
CA ILE A 228 -0.51 12.85 5.62
C ILE A 228 -0.06 13.01 7.07
N GLN A 229 -0.72 12.35 8.00
CA GLN A 229 -0.38 12.42 9.41
C GLN A 229 0.16 11.06 9.89
N GLN A 230 1.40 11.06 10.37
CA GLN A 230 1.97 9.90 11.04
C GLN A 230 1.22 9.65 12.37
N VAL A 231 0.89 8.39 12.64
CA VAL A 231 0.15 7.98 13.84
C VAL A 231 0.78 6.76 14.51
N THR A 232 0.57 6.64 15.82
CA THR A 232 0.95 5.45 16.61
C THR A 232 -0.27 4.72 17.14
N ASN A 233 -1.32 5.44 17.50
CA ASN A 233 -2.61 4.94 17.98
C ASN A 233 -3.75 5.61 17.21
N LEU A 234 -4.78 4.85 16.85
CA LEU A 234 -6.02 5.39 16.28
C LEU A 234 -7.27 5.03 17.09
N ASN A 235 -7.17 4.22 18.16
CA ASN A 235 -8.34 3.83 18.95
C ASN A 235 -9.13 5.07 19.44
N GLY A 236 -10.44 5.07 19.22
CA GLY A 236 -11.34 6.18 19.54
C GLY A 236 -11.25 7.37 18.58
N THR A 237 -10.45 7.30 17.52
CA THR A 237 -10.34 8.38 16.52
C THR A 237 -11.51 8.33 15.55
N PHE A 238 -12.14 9.48 15.31
CA PHE A 238 -13.13 9.64 14.25
C PHE A 238 -12.45 9.66 12.89
N ILE A 239 -12.91 8.80 11.98
CA ILE A 239 -12.41 8.69 10.61
C ILE A 239 -13.57 8.69 9.60
N LYS A 240 -13.24 9.12 8.39
CA LYS A 240 -14.12 9.12 7.22
C LYS A 240 -13.48 8.25 6.15
N LEU A 241 -14.26 7.38 5.53
CA LEU A 241 -13.84 6.52 4.42
C LEU A 241 -14.71 6.82 3.21
N PHE A 242 -14.08 7.20 2.11
CA PHE A 242 -14.73 7.47 0.83
C PHE A 242 -14.04 6.67 -0.27
N GLY A 243 -14.83 6.11 -1.18
CA GLY A 243 -14.34 5.33 -2.30
C GLY A 243 -15.45 4.93 -3.26
N TYR A 244 -15.20 3.90 -4.05
CA TYR A 244 -16.07 3.50 -5.16
C TYR A 244 -16.50 2.02 -5.01
N PRO A 245 -17.52 1.75 -4.18
CA PRO A 245 -17.98 0.39 -3.90
C PRO A 245 -18.77 -0.20 -5.08
N SER A 246 -18.42 -1.42 -5.46
CA SER A 246 -18.96 -2.11 -6.65
C SER A 246 -20.44 -2.47 -6.57
N ASP A 247 -20.99 -2.72 -5.37
CA ASP A 247 -22.42 -2.97 -5.19
C ASP A 247 -23.26 -1.73 -5.49
N LYS A 248 -22.77 -0.54 -5.15
CA LYS A 248 -23.42 0.73 -5.51
C LYS A 248 -23.32 1.01 -7.00
N ILE A 249 -22.18 0.70 -7.62
CA ILE A 249 -22.02 0.82 -9.07
C ILE A 249 -23.02 -0.11 -9.78
N THR A 250 -23.12 -1.36 -9.33
CA THR A 250 -24.03 -2.37 -9.90
C THR A 250 -25.50 -1.99 -9.73
N SER A 251 -25.89 -1.55 -8.53
CA SER A 251 -27.29 -1.23 -8.21
C SER A 251 -27.78 0.09 -8.81
N THR A 252 -26.91 1.09 -8.92
CA THR A 252 -27.28 2.40 -9.50
C THR A 252 -27.04 2.48 -11.00
N GLY A 253 -26.19 1.59 -11.55
CA GLY A 253 -25.78 1.64 -12.93
C GLY A 253 -24.99 2.91 -13.27
N VAL A 254 -24.26 3.49 -12.31
CA VAL A 254 -23.32 4.62 -12.52
C VAL A 254 -22.15 4.52 -11.54
N ILE A 255 -21.00 5.06 -11.91
CA ILE A 255 -19.85 5.18 -11.01
C ILE A 255 -19.99 6.48 -10.22
N SER A 256 -20.19 6.35 -8.91
CA SER A 256 -20.23 7.49 -8.00
C SER A 256 -19.40 7.20 -6.76
N GLN A 257 -18.91 8.26 -6.12
CA GLN A 257 -18.23 8.16 -4.84
C GLN A 257 -19.23 7.98 -3.71
N TRP A 258 -18.97 7.03 -2.83
CA TRP A 258 -19.75 6.76 -1.63
C TRP A 258 -18.82 6.73 -0.42
N GLY A 259 -19.36 7.01 0.76
CA GLY A 259 -18.60 6.86 1.98
C GLY A 259 -19.46 6.62 3.20
N HIS A 260 -18.77 6.32 4.29
CA HIS A 260 -19.31 6.18 5.62
C HIS A 260 -18.26 6.65 6.62
N THR A 261 -18.70 7.02 7.81
CA THR A 261 -17.88 7.69 8.82
C THR A 261 -18.16 7.07 10.17
N GLY A 262 -17.14 6.97 11.00
CA GLY A 262 -17.29 6.34 12.31
C GLY A 262 -16.02 6.47 13.13
N TYR A 263 -15.98 5.72 14.22
CA TYR A 263 -14.83 5.68 15.12
C TYR A 263 -14.07 4.37 14.92
N VAL A 264 -12.74 4.47 14.98
CA VAL A 264 -11.89 3.30 15.18
C VAL A 264 -12.20 2.69 16.54
N LYS A 265 -12.57 1.41 16.57
CA LYS A 265 -13.01 0.67 17.75
C LYS A 265 -11.86 0.01 18.50
N ALA A 266 -10.84 -0.39 17.74
CA ALA A 266 -9.63 -1.03 18.24
C ALA A 266 -8.50 -0.80 17.25
N ASP A 267 -7.26 -0.96 17.70
CA ASP A 267 -6.10 -0.99 16.83
C ASP A 267 -5.03 -1.96 17.35
N SER A 268 -4.16 -2.40 16.45
CA SER A 268 -2.93 -3.15 16.75
C SER A 268 -1.73 -2.25 16.48
N PRO A 269 -0.45 -2.68 16.61
CA PRO A 269 0.68 -1.82 16.26
C PRO A 269 0.62 -1.23 14.84
N ASN A 270 0.09 -1.96 13.85
CA ASN A 270 0.11 -1.56 12.44
C ASN A 270 -1.27 -1.42 11.78
N LEU A 271 -2.33 -1.96 12.38
CA LEU A 271 -3.68 -1.96 11.81
C LEU A 271 -4.66 -1.20 12.70
N ALA A 272 -5.69 -0.62 12.10
CA ALA A 272 -6.84 -0.03 12.79
C ALA A 272 -8.13 -0.72 12.33
N PHE A 273 -9.08 -0.86 13.24
CA PHE A 273 -10.29 -1.67 13.08
C PHE A 273 -11.55 -0.85 13.41
N TYR A 274 -12.59 -1.02 12.60
CA TYR A 274 -13.82 -0.23 12.65
C TYR A 274 -15.01 -0.95 12.03
N GLU A 275 -16.21 -0.51 12.39
CA GLU A 275 -17.50 -0.97 11.85
C GLU A 275 -18.02 -0.02 10.76
N ILE A 276 -17.13 0.70 10.08
CA ILE A 276 -17.50 1.53 8.94
C ILE A 276 -17.76 0.60 7.75
N ASP A 277 -19.01 0.57 7.28
CA ASP A 277 -19.44 -0.17 6.08
C ASP A 277 -18.54 0.09 4.87
N THR A 278 -17.98 -0.99 4.32
CA THR A 278 -17.25 -0.98 3.05
C THR A 278 -17.68 -2.17 2.18
N TYR A 279 -17.31 -2.15 0.90
CA TYR A 279 -17.60 -3.23 -0.05
C TYR A 279 -16.48 -3.32 -1.10
N PRO A 280 -16.25 -4.48 -1.75
CA PRO A 280 -15.27 -4.60 -2.83
C PRO A 280 -15.28 -3.40 -3.79
N GLY A 281 -14.09 -2.87 -4.07
CA GLY A 281 -13.88 -1.62 -4.83
C GLY A 281 -13.48 -0.42 -3.95
N GLN A 282 -13.78 -0.47 -2.65
CA GLN A 282 -13.28 0.52 -1.69
C GLN A 282 -11.88 0.24 -1.15
N SER A 283 -11.28 -0.89 -1.53
CA SER A 283 -9.89 -1.19 -1.25
C SER A 283 -8.98 -0.04 -1.68
N GLY A 284 -8.19 0.52 -0.76
CA GLY A 284 -7.31 1.66 -0.98
C GLY A 284 -7.90 3.01 -0.60
N SER A 285 -9.13 3.04 -0.07
CA SER A 285 -9.74 4.26 0.50
C SER A 285 -8.90 4.77 1.67
N ALA A 286 -8.54 6.05 1.64
CA ALA A 286 -7.80 6.66 2.75
C ALA A 286 -8.69 6.80 3.99
N MET A 287 -8.15 6.44 5.15
CA MET A 287 -8.73 6.79 6.44
C MET A 287 -8.45 8.28 6.68
N LEU A 288 -9.46 9.13 6.52
CA LEU A 288 -9.35 10.57 6.71
C LEU A 288 -9.80 10.96 8.11
N ASN A 289 -8.95 11.62 8.90
CA ASN A 289 -9.36 12.12 10.21
C ASN A 289 -10.33 13.34 10.09
N SER A 290 -10.75 13.91 11.21
CA SER A 290 -11.62 15.09 11.24
C SER A 290 -11.08 16.27 10.43
N LEU A 291 -9.76 16.44 10.36
CA LEU A 291 -9.06 17.48 9.61
C LEU A 291 -8.80 17.13 8.14
N ASN A 292 -9.28 15.98 7.66
CA ASN A 292 -9.00 15.42 6.32
C ASN A 292 -7.54 14.98 6.10
N TYR A 293 -6.75 14.78 7.14
CA TYR A 293 -5.44 14.15 6.98
C TYR A 293 -5.56 12.65 6.81
N VAL A 294 -4.74 12.09 5.93
CA VAL A 294 -4.60 10.65 5.74
C VAL A 294 -3.86 10.07 6.94
N VAL A 295 -4.56 9.25 7.73
CA VAL A 295 -4.00 8.55 8.90
C VAL A 295 -3.86 7.04 8.69
N GLY A 296 -4.28 6.54 7.53
CA GLY A 296 -4.20 5.13 7.17
C GLY A 296 -4.88 4.83 5.84
N VAL A 297 -4.92 3.56 5.46
CA VAL A 297 -5.56 3.07 4.23
C VAL A 297 -6.37 1.81 4.51
N HIS A 298 -7.64 1.82 4.14
CA HIS A 298 -8.53 0.66 4.22
C HIS A 298 -8.02 -0.46 3.29
N ASN A 299 -8.06 -1.72 3.75
CA ASN A 299 -7.59 -2.86 2.95
C ASN A 299 -8.51 -4.08 2.95
N GLY A 300 -9.55 -4.12 3.79
CA GLY A 300 -10.47 -5.24 3.86
C GLY A 300 -11.09 -5.41 5.23
N SER A 301 -11.52 -6.64 5.50
CA SER A 301 -12.09 -7.06 6.78
C SER A 301 -11.24 -8.05 7.56
N TYR A 302 -11.65 -8.22 8.82
CA TYR A 302 -10.94 -8.94 9.85
C TYR A 302 -11.96 -9.68 10.74
N ASP A 303 -11.54 -10.85 11.20
CA ASP A 303 -12.16 -11.58 12.30
C ASP A 303 -11.24 -11.39 13.52
N LEU A 304 -11.63 -10.48 14.41
CA LEU A 304 -10.86 -10.14 15.61
C LEU A 304 -11.13 -11.11 16.77
N ASN A 305 -12.23 -11.86 16.70
CA ASN A 305 -12.63 -12.82 17.72
C ASN A 305 -12.16 -14.26 17.42
N GLU A 306 -11.51 -14.48 16.27
CA GLU A 306 -10.98 -15.77 15.80
C GLU A 306 -12.05 -16.88 15.82
N ASN A 307 -13.28 -16.53 15.43
CA ASN A 307 -14.44 -17.43 15.45
C ASN A 307 -15.00 -17.72 14.05
N ASP A 308 -14.21 -17.46 13.01
CA ASP A 308 -14.54 -17.54 11.59
C ASP A 308 -15.68 -16.61 11.16
N VAL A 309 -15.97 -15.56 11.95
CA VAL A 309 -16.97 -14.53 11.64
C VAL A 309 -16.28 -13.18 11.53
N VAL A 310 -16.36 -12.58 10.35
CA VAL A 310 -15.89 -11.20 10.15
C VAL A 310 -16.70 -10.25 11.04
N ASP A 311 -16.00 -9.54 11.90
CA ASP A 311 -16.57 -8.64 12.90
C ASP A 311 -16.03 -7.21 12.80
N SER A 312 -15.09 -6.96 11.89
CA SER A 312 -14.54 -5.62 11.66
C SER A 312 -14.06 -5.42 10.23
N ASN A 313 -14.23 -4.20 9.71
CA ASN A 313 -13.37 -3.70 8.63
C ASN A 313 -12.08 -3.13 9.24
N GLY A 314 -11.05 -2.96 8.42
CA GLY A 314 -9.80 -2.41 8.91
C GLY A 314 -8.84 -1.95 7.82
N GLY A 315 -7.64 -1.59 8.26
CA GLY A 315 -6.57 -1.26 7.36
C GLY A 315 -5.30 -0.75 8.02
N VAL A 316 -4.32 -0.46 7.18
CA VAL A 316 -2.96 -0.11 7.59
C VAL A 316 -2.93 1.31 8.15
N LYS A 317 -2.42 1.47 9.37
CA LYS A 317 -2.15 2.78 9.99
C LYS A 317 -0.98 3.46 9.28
N MET A 318 -1.01 4.79 9.22
CA MET A 318 0.11 5.60 8.77
C MET A 318 1.21 5.66 9.85
N THR A 319 1.77 4.50 10.21
CA THR A 319 2.89 4.39 11.15
C THR A 319 4.15 4.99 10.55
N LYS A 320 5.18 5.22 11.37
CA LYS A 320 6.46 5.77 10.89
C LYS A 320 7.03 5.09 9.62
N PRO A 321 7.17 3.75 9.55
CA PRO A 321 7.71 3.12 8.35
C PRO A 321 6.76 3.23 7.14
N VAL A 322 5.44 3.22 7.34
CA VAL A 322 4.45 3.44 6.27
C VAL A 322 4.53 4.88 5.75
N PHE A 323 4.56 5.86 6.66
CA PHE A 323 4.73 7.27 6.33
C PHE A 323 6.00 7.48 5.51
N GLN A 324 7.14 6.97 5.98
CA GLN A 324 8.42 7.06 5.26
C GLN A 324 8.33 6.48 3.85
N PHE A 325 7.74 5.30 3.69
CA PHE A 325 7.54 4.68 2.39
C PHE A 325 6.71 5.58 1.46
N VAL A 326 5.57 6.07 1.96
CA VAL A 326 4.60 6.85 1.17
C VAL A 326 5.16 8.20 0.75
N VAL A 327 5.90 8.90 1.63
CA VAL A 327 6.38 10.26 1.33
C VAL A 327 7.63 10.29 0.46
N SER A 328 8.46 9.24 0.46
CA SER A 328 9.72 9.19 -0.31
C SER A 328 9.56 9.36 -1.83
N TYR A 329 8.35 9.17 -2.35
CA TYR A 329 8.05 9.27 -3.78
C TYR A 329 6.92 10.26 -4.08
N ARG A 330 6.45 11.01 -3.07
CA ARG A 330 5.37 12.02 -3.22
C ARG A 330 5.67 13.06 -4.31
N HIS A 331 6.95 13.42 -4.48
CA HIS A 331 7.43 14.45 -5.40
C HIS A 331 8.20 13.93 -6.63
N LYS A 332 8.26 12.60 -6.83
CA LYS A 332 8.99 11.98 -7.94
C LYS A 332 8.09 11.60 -9.10
#